data_AF-A0A7Y5DVC1-F1
#
_entry.id   AF-A0A7Y5DVC1-F1
#
_cell.length_a   1.000
_cell.length_b   1.000
_cell.length_c   1.000
_cell.angle_alpha   90.00
_cell.angle_beta   90.00
_cell.angle_gamma   90.00
#
_symmetry.space_group_name_H-M   'P 1'
#
loop_
_entity.id
_entity.type
_entity.pdbx_description
1 polymer ?
#
loop_
_entity_poly.entity_id
_entity_poly.type
_entity_poly.pdbx_seq_one_letter_code
_entity_poly.pdbx_strand_id
1 'polypeptide(L)'
;MKLARPAGVPEHFAELGWRMRDVTVLAFLELACTGLYLVPRTRKAGAVLLTGYLGGAVATHVRIGDGVFPYPLLLGVALWGALYLRAELAT
;
A
#
# COMPACT_ATOMS: atom_id res chain seq x y z
N MET A 1 -0.04 7.87 3.82
CA MET A 1 0.79 8.56 4.86
C MET A 1 2.12 9.11 4.33
N LYS A 2 2.57 8.75 3.10
CA LYS A 2 3.80 9.27 2.48
C LYS A 2 3.87 10.78 2.21
N LEU A 3 2.73 11.48 2.14
CA LEU A 3 2.66 12.94 1.92
C LEU A 3 2.96 13.79 3.17
N ALA A 4 2.80 13.22 4.36
CA ALA A 4 3.04 13.93 5.62
C ALA A 4 4.53 14.17 5.90
N ARG A 5 5.44 13.61 5.08
CA ARG A 5 6.90 13.75 5.18
C ARG A 5 7.42 13.76 6.62
N PRO A 6 7.19 12.69 7.41
CA PRO A 6 7.85 12.58 8.71
C PRO A 6 9.38 12.58 8.52
N ALA A 7 10.10 13.14 9.49
CA ALA A 7 11.57 13.21 9.45
C ALA A 7 12.18 11.81 9.22
N GLY A 8 13.10 11.68 8.27
CA GLY A 8 13.74 10.41 7.89
C GLY A 8 13.23 9.77 6.59
N VAL A 9 12.04 10.15 6.11
CA VAL A 9 11.47 9.61 4.85
C VAL A 9 12.24 10.09 3.60
N PRO A 10 12.61 11.38 3.47
CA PRO A 10 13.44 11.86 2.37
C PRO A 10 14.76 11.10 2.23
N GLU A 11 15.45 10.90 3.35
CA GLU A 11 16.76 10.27 3.42
C GLU A 11 16.67 8.79 3.05
N HIS A 12 15.69 8.07 3.59
CA HIS A 12 15.49 6.65 3.30
C HIS A 12 15.15 6.39 1.81
N PHE A 13 14.27 7.20 1.21
CA PHE A 13 13.98 7.07 -0.23
C PHE A 13 15.15 7.48 -1.13
N ALA A 14 15.98 8.44 -0.69
CA ALA A 14 17.20 8.79 -1.40
C ALA A 14 18.24 7.66 -1.34
N GLU A 15 18.41 7.00 -0.19
CA GLU A 15 19.28 5.82 -0.02
C GLU A 15 18.82 4.63 -0.88
N LEU A 16 17.51 4.49 -1.07
CA LEU A 16 16.91 3.47 -1.94
C LEU A 16 17.06 3.81 -3.44
N GLY A 17 17.63 4.96 -3.81
CA GLY A 17 17.84 5.40 -5.18
C GLY A 17 16.59 5.97 -5.88
N TRP A 18 15.54 6.31 -5.12
CA TRP A 18 14.29 6.84 -5.67
C TRP A 18 14.36 8.35 -5.84
N ARG A 19 13.88 8.86 -6.99
CA ARG A 19 13.68 10.30 -7.14
C ARG A 19 12.44 10.70 -6.33
N MET A 20 12.48 11.87 -5.69
CA MET A 20 11.33 12.41 -4.93
C MET A 20 10.02 12.45 -5.71
N ARG A 21 10.09 12.61 -7.04
CA ARG A 21 8.92 12.56 -7.93
C ARG A 21 8.25 11.17 -7.90
N ASP A 22 9.03 10.10 -7.87
CA ASP A 22 8.54 8.73 -7.92
C ASP A 22 7.84 8.37 -6.59
N VAL A 23 8.40 8.83 -5.46
CA VAL A 23 7.77 8.73 -4.14
C VAL A 23 6.41 9.44 -4.11
N THR A 24 6.33 10.62 -4.72
CA THR A 24 5.09 11.41 -4.81
C THR A 24 4.03 10.68 -5.65
N VAL A 25 4.41 10.12 -6.80
CA VAL A 25 3.50 9.33 -7.65
C VAL A 25 2.98 8.11 -6.90
N LEU A 26 3.85 7.38 -6.20
CA LEU A 26 3.44 6.23 -5.37
C LEU A 26 2.49 6.63 -4.25
N ALA A 27 2.67 7.81 -3.65
CA ALA A 27 1.79 8.31 -2.59
C ALA A 27 0.39 8.61 -3.13
N PHE A 28 0.29 9.25 -4.30
CA PHE A 28 -1.00 9.48 -4.95
C PHE A 28 -1.68 8.17 -5.36
N LEU A 29 -0.93 7.22 -5.90
CA LEU A 29 -1.46 5.91 -6.27
C LEU A 29 -2.02 5.15 -5.05
N GLU A 30 -1.26 5.12 -3.95
CA GLU A 30 -1.69 4.53 -2.67
C GLU A 30 -3.00 5.16 -2.18
N LEU A 31 -3.09 6.48 -2.21
CA LEU A 31 -4.28 7.22 -1.78
C LEU A 31 -5.49 6.96 -2.67
N ALA A 32 -5.30 6.92 -3.99
CA ALA A 32 -6.38 6.63 -4.93
C ALA A 32 -6.96 5.22 -4.69
N CYS A 33 -6.09 4.22 -4.56
CA CYS A 33 -6.51 2.85 -4.28
C CYS A 33 -7.20 2.72 -2.91
N THR A 34 -6.66 3.39 -1.89
CA THR A 34 -7.25 3.45 -0.55
C THR A 34 -8.63 4.13 -0.55
N GLY A 35 -8.77 5.23 -1.28
CA GLY A 35 -10.05 5.92 -1.44
C GLY A 35 -11.12 4.99 -2.05
N LEU A 36 -10.76 4.25 -3.10
CA LEU A 36 -11.64 3.26 -3.72
C LEU A 36 -12.00 2.11 -2.77
N TYR A 37 -11.08 1.68 -1.91
CA TYR A 37 -11.35 0.64 -0.92
C TYR A 37 -12.29 1.11 0.20
N LEU A 38 -12.21 2.38 0.61
CA LEU A 38 -13.06 2.92 1.67
C LEU A 38 -14.53 3.08 1.24
N VAL A 39 -14.77 3.45 -0.02
CA VAL A 39 -16.13 3.65 -0.55
C VAL A 39 -16.86 2.30 -0.71
N PRO A 40 -18.03 2.09 -0.07
CA PRO A 40 -18.72 0.79 -0.07
C PRO A 40 -19.03 0.24 -1.46
N ARG A 41 -19.37 1.13 -2.41
CA ARG A 41 -19.70 0.76 -3.80
C ARG A 41 -18.50 0.23 -4.59
N THR A 42 -17.29 0.66 -4.26
CA THR A 42 -16.05 0.32 -5.00
C THR A 42 -15.09 -0.56 -4.21
N ARG A 43 -15.47 -0.97 -3.00
CA ARG A 43 -14.58 -1.64 -2.04
C ARG A 43 -13.84 -2.85 -2.62
N LYS A 44 -14.52 -3.71 -3.40
CA LYS A 44 -13.90 -4.88 -4.04
C LYS A 44 -12.81 -4.48 -5.03
N ALA A 45 -13.08 -3.49 -5.88
CA ALA A 45 -12.11 -2.97 -6.84
C ALA A 45 -10.91 -2.31 -6.12
N GLY A 46 -11.18 -1.53 -5.07
CA GLY A 46 -10.14 -0.96 -4.22
C GLY A 46 -9.24 -2.03 -3.58
N ALA A 47 -9.80 -3.15 -3.15
CA ALA A 47 -9.03 -4.26 -2.58
C ALA A 47 -8.10 -4.92 -3.60
N VAL A 48 -8.57 -5.13 -4.83
CA VAL A 48 -7.74 -5.65 -5.93
C VAL A 48 -6.60 -4.68 -6.26
N LEU A 49 -6.90 -3.39 -6.37
CA LEU A 49 -5.88 -2.37 -6.67
C LEU A 49 -4.83 -2.27 -5.56
N LEU A 50 -5.25 -2.29 -4.28
CA LEU A 50 -4.32 -2.30 -3.15
C LEU A 50 -3.48 -3.57 -3.10
N THR A 51 -4.04 -4.71 -3.52
CA THR A 51 -3.27 -5.97 -3.63
C THR A 51 -2.14 -5.83 -4.64
N GLY A 52 -2.42 -5.26 -5.82
CA GLY A 52 -1.39 -4.97 -6.82
C GLY A 52 -0.33 -3.99 -6.30
N TYR A 53 -0.75 -2.91 -5.63
CA TYR A 53 0.17 -1.94 -5.02
C TYR A 53 1.09 -2.59 -3.97
N LEU A 54 0.51 -3.36 -3.04
CA LEU A 54 1.25 -4.04 -1.96
C LEU A 54 2.15 -5.16 -2.51
N GLY A 55 1.75 -5.86 -3.57
CA GLY A 55 2.60 -6.82 -4.27
C GLY A 55 3.87 -6.16 -4.84
N GLY A 56 3.76 -4.95 -5.40
CA GLY A 56 4.91 -4.16 -5.83
C GLY A 56 5.82 -3.76 -4.66
N ALA A 57 5.25 -3.42 -3.50
CA ALA A 57 6.01 -3.13 -2.30
C ALA A 57 6.77 -4.37 -1.78
N VAL A 58 6.12 -5.54 -1.74
CA VAL A 58 6.77 -6.82 -1.42
C VAL A 58 7.95 -7.07 -2.36
N ALA A 59 7.74 -6.96 -3.67
CA ALA A 59 8.81 -7.17 -4.66
C ALA A 59 9.99 -6.20 -4.48
N THR A 60 9.71 -4.94 -4.11
CA THR A 60 10.74 -3.93 -3.85
C THR A 60 11.60 -4.29 -2.64
N HIS A 61 10.97 -4.62 -1.51
CA HIS A 61 11.68 -5.00 -0.28
C HIS A 61 12.46 -6.31 -0.45
N VAL A 62 11.91 -7.29 -1.16
CA VAL A 62 12.64 -8.52 -1.51
C VAL A 62 13.86 -8.21 -2.39
N ARG A 63 13.71 -7.33 -3.40
CA ARG A 63 14.81 -6.96 -4.30
C ARG A 63 15.94 -6.21 -3.58
N ILE A 64 15.61 -5.41 -2.58
CA ILE A 64 16.58 -4.59 -1.83
C ILE A 64 17.19 -5.39 -0.67
N GLY A 65 16.53 -6.46 -0.22
CA GLY A 65 17.06 -7.38 0.80
C GLY A 65 17.00 -6.81 2.21
N ASP A 66 16.14 -5.83 2.47
CA ASP A 66 16.01 -5.17 3.78
C ASP A 66 15.19 -5.96 4.81
N GLY A 67 14.56 -7.06 4.39
CA GLY A 67 13.74 -7.92 5.25
C GLY A 67 12.36 -7.35 5.62
N VAL A 68 11.97 -6.20 5.03
CA VAL A 68 10.72 -5.47 5.38
C VAL A 68 9.51 -5.97 4.55
N PHE A 69 9.71 -6.90 3.61
CA PHE A 69 8.64 -7.45 2.80
C PHE A 69 7.44 -8.07 3.54
N PRO A 70 7.54 -8.60 4.79
CA PRO A 70 6.38 -9.15 5.50
C PRO A 70 5.33 -8.08 5.83
N TYR A 71 5.73 -6.82 6.03
CA TYR A 71 4.81 -5.75 6.39
C TYR A 71 3.74 -5.49 5.31
N PRO A 72 4.07 -5.20 4.03
CA PRO A 72 3.06 -5.02 3.00
C PRO A 72 2.25 -6.30 2.72
N LEU A 73 2.85 -7.48 2.90
CA LEU A 73 2.15 -8.76 2.76
C LEU A 73 1.03 -8.92 3.81
N LEU A 74 1.37 -8.73 5.10
CA LEU A 74 0.41 -8.81 6.19
C LEU A 74 -0.69 -7.76 6.07
N LEU A 75 -0.35 -6.56 5.60
CA LEU A 75 -1.33 -5.52 5.28
C LEU A 75 -2.32 -5.97 4.19
N GLY A 76 -1.84 -6.66 3.15
CA GLY A 76 -2.68 -7.24 2.11
C GLY A 76 -3.64 -8.30 2.66
N VAL A 77 -3.12 -9.22 3.50
CA VAL A 77 -3.93 -10.24 4.17
C VAL A 77 -5.00 -9.61 5.06
N ALA A 78 -4.63 -8.62 5.89
CA ALA A 78 -5.56 -7.91 6.75
C ALA A 78 -6.65 -7.18 5.95
N LEU A 79 -6.29 -6.62 4.79
CA LEU A 79 -7.23 -5.92 3.92
C LEU A 79 -8.30 -6.86 3.36
N TRP A 80 -7.90 -8.03 2.85
CA TRP A 80 -8.83 -9.05 2.40
C TRP A 80 -9.66 -9.64 3.55
N GLY A 81 -9.05 -9.86 4.71
CA GLY A 81 -9.77 -10.30 5.91
C GLY A 81 -10.85 -9.31 6.34
N ALA A 82 -10.54 -8.01 6.35
CA ALA A 82 -11.51 -6.96 6.64
C ALA A 82 -12.63 -6.89 5.58
N LEU A 83 -12.32 -7.14 4.31
CA LEU A 83 -13.32 -7.22 3.25
C LEU A 83 -14.27 -8.41 3.46
N TYR A 84 -13.71 -9.59 3.74
CA TYR A 84 -14.45 -10.82 3.99
C TYR A 84 -15.39 -10.67 5.19
N LEU A 85 -14.87 -10.20 6.33
CA LEU A 85 -15.67 -10.01 7.54
C LEU A 85 -16.82 -9.01 7.34
N ARG A 86 -16.60 -7.96 6.53
CA ARG A 86 -17.66 -7.00 6.17
C ARG A 86 -18.69 -7.56 5.20
N ALA A 87 -18.35 -8.58 4.41
CA ALA A 87 -19.29 -9.25 3.54
C ALA A 87 -20.22 -10.15 4.36
N GLU A 88 -19.69 -10.90 5.31
CA GLU A 88 -20.46 -11.77 6.23
C GLU A 88 -21.37 -10.99 7.19
N LEU A 89 -20.94 -9.81 7.67
CA LEU A 89 -21.78 -8.97 8.54
C LEU A 89 -22.93 -8.26 7.82
N ALA A 90 -22.96 -8.30 6.48
CA ALA A 90 -23.98 -7.65 5.67
C ALA A 90 -25.07 -8.64 5.17
N THR A 91 -24.94 -9.91 5.54
CA THR A 91 -25.93 -11.01 5.34
C THR A 91 -26.67 -11.31 6.62
#